data_AF-A0A5S3PS55-F1
#
_entry.id   AF-A0A5S3PS55-F1
#
_cell.length_a   1.000
_cell.length_b   1.000
_cell.length_c   1.000
_cell.angle_alpha   90.00
_cell.angle_beta   90.00
_cell.angle_gamma   90.00
#
_symmetry.space_group_name_H-M   'P 1'
#
loop_
_entity.id
_entity.type
_entity.pdbx_description
1 polymer ?
#
loop_
_entity_poly.entity_id
_entity_poly.type
_entity_poly.pdbx_seq_one_letter_code
_entity_poly.pdbx_strand_id
1 'polypeptide(L)'
;MNWGPIAIVQYFQTLEIPFDRVIFLVALERQERKIGDISVYQWLGKLPDEQQIQACVGDAATGVISVENLLVIGEFFKIWPKEVFLVDVEPGPEQAGEHLTDEVKDKIPEILRILEELTLDGEVLMETEKLQGDTLFEE
;
A
#
# COMPACT_ATOMS: atom_id res chain seq x y z
N MET A 1 6.43 11.93 -11.43
CA MET A 1 6.20 10.50 -11.14
C MET A 1 4.70 10.33 -10.98
N ASN A 2 4.08 9.36 -11.65
CA ASN A 2 2.65 9.10 -11.56
C ASN A 2 2.46 7.88 -10.63
N TRP A 3 1.63 8.02 -9.61
CA TRP A 3 1.37 6.97 -8.61
C TRP A 3 0.16 6.09 -8.96
N GLY A 4 -0.45 6.30 -10.13
CA GLY A 4 -1.54 5.48 -10.64
C GLY A 4 -1.10 4.02 -10.87
N PRO A 5 -1.97 3.03 -10.62
CA PRO A 5 -1.62 1.62 -10.71
C PRO A 5 -0.95 1.20 -12.03
N ILE A 6 -1.48 1.66 -13.16
CA ILE A 6 -0.92 1.33 -14.49
C ILE A 6 0.47 1.92 -14.69
N ALA A 7 0.72 3.14 -14.19
CA ALA A 7 2.03 3.77 -14.30
C ALA A 7 3.09 3.02 -13.46
N ILE A 8 2.71 2.53 -12.28
CA ILE A 8 3.58 1.69 -11.45
C ILE A 8 3.89 0.37 -12.14
N VAL A 9 2.90 -0.32 -12.72
CA VAL A 9 3.12 -1.54 -13.51
C VAL A 9 4.11 -1.30 -14.63
N GLN A 10 3.90 -0.25 -15.42
CA GLN A 10 4.80 0.09 -16.53
C GLN A 10 6.21 0.36 -16.03
N TYR A 11 6.37 1.10 -14.93
CA TYR A 11 7.68 1.35 -14.35
C TYR A 11 8.37 0.05 -13.90
N PHE A 12 7.68 -0.80 -13.14
CA PHE A 12 8.24 -2.05 -12.64
C PHE A 12 8.68 -2.99 -13.77
N GLN A 13 7.92 -3.04 -14.86
CA GLN A 13 8.26 -3.84 -16.04
C GLN A 13 9.49 -3.32 -16.81
N THR A 14 9.90 -2.06 -16.59
CA THR A 14 11.10 -1.47 -17.21
C THR A 14 12.38 -1.70 -16.40
N LEU A 15 12.26 -2.22 -15.18
CA LEU A 15 13.41 -2.45 -14.31
C LEU A 15 14.28 -3.59 -14.88
N GLU A 16 15.58 -3.30 -15.08
CA GLU A 16 16.56 -4.36 -15.42
C GLU A 16 16.79 -5.30 -14.23
N ILE A 17 16.73 -4.74 -13.02
CA ILE A 17 16.88 -5.46 -11.75
C ILE A 17 15.60 -5.21 -10.93
N PRO A 18 14.80 -6.25 -10.63
CA PRO A 18 13.61 -6.09 -9.82
C PRO A 18 13.99 -5.73 -8.37
N PHE A 19 13.10 -5.06 -7.66
CA PHE A 19 13.25 -4.87 -6.22
C PHE A 19 13.14 -6.21 -5.49
N ASP A 20 13.91 -6.39 -4.41
CA ASP A 20 13.76 -7.56 -3.53
C ASP A 20 12.52 -7.44 -2.62
N ARG A 21 12.16 -6.20 -2.27
CA ARG A 21 11.06 -5.84 -1.36
C ARG A 21 10.44 -4.52 -1.77
N VAL A 22 9.13 -4.39 -1.60
CA VAL A 22 8.38 -3.13 -1.80
C VAL A 22 7.66 -2.77 -0.50
N ILE A 23 7.75 -1.50 -0.12
CA ILE A 23 7.04 -0.97 1.06
C ILE A 23 6.25 0.25 0.60
N PHE A 24 4.94 0.19 0.74
CA PHE A 24 4.04 1.31 0.50
C PHE A 24 3.79 2.04 1.82
N LEU A 25 4.10 3.33 1.87
CA LEU A 25 3.62 4.21 2.93
C LEU A 25 2.38 4.93 2.41
N VAL A 26 1.24 4.71 3.06
CA VAL A 26 -0.05 5.28 2.65
C VAL A 26 -0.75 5.94 3.83
N ALA A 27 -1.76 6.74 3.51
CA ALA A 27 -2.68 7.26 4.50
C ALA A 27 -4.12 6.97 4.06
N LEU A 28 -4.80 6.08 4.76
CA LEU A 28 -6.16 5.63 4.44
C LEU A 28 -7.06 5.82 5.64
N GLU A 29 -8.26 6.35 5.43
CA GLU A 29 -9.24 6.48 6.51
C GLU A 29 -9.87 5.13 6.84
N ARG A 30 -9.89 4.75 8.13
CA ARG A 30 -10.54 3.52 8.62
C ARG A 30 -11.49 3.86 9.76
N GLN A 31 -12.71 3.32 9.71
CA GLN A 31 -13.83 3.70 10.60
C GLN A 31 -13.53 3.61 12.11
N GLU A 32 -12.60 2.77 12.54
CA GLU A 32 -12.32 2.51 13.95
C GLU A 32 -10.93 2.99 14.44
N ARG A 33 -10.12 3.60 13.56
CA ARG A 33 -8.78 4.07 13.92
C ARG A 33 -8.78 5.53 14.36
N LYS A 34 -7.85 5.88 15.25
CA LYS A 34 -7.59 7.26 15.64
C LYS A 34 -6.55 7.85 14.70
N ILE A 35 -6.63 9.15 14.45
CA ILE A 35 -5.64 9.90 13.67
C ILE A 35 -4.22 9.59 14.16
N GLY A 36 -3.34 9.18 13.25
CA GLY A 36 -1.97 8.81 13.55
C GLY A 36 -1.77 7.36 14.02
N ASP A 37 -2.83 6.55 14.15
CA ASP A 37 -2.68 5.10 14.32
C ASP A 37 -1.98 4.50 13.09
N ILE A 38 -1.07 3.56 13.31
CA ILE A 38 -0.27 2.93 12.25
C ILE A 38 -0.58 1.43 12.25
N SER A 39 -1.00 0.93 11.10
CA SER A 39 -1.16 -0.51 10.85
C SER A 39 -0.12 -0.96 9.83
N VAL A 40 0.48 -2.13 10.05
CA VAL A 40 1.43 -2.72 9.10
C VAL A 40 0.82 -4.00 8.54
N TYR A 41 0.67 -4.04 7.23
CA TYR A 41 0.16 -5.22 6.51
C TYR A 41 1.25 -5.86 5.67
N GLN A 42 1.26 -7.18 5.64
CA GLN A 42 1.98 -7.96 4.64
C GLN A 42 1.00 -8.40 3.56
N TRP A 43 1.27 -8.00 2.32
CA TRP A 43 0.55 -8.50 1.15
C TRP A 43 1.02 -9.92 0.83
N LEU A 44 0.08 -10.86 0.81
CA LEU A 44 0.34 -12.27 0.54
C LEU A 44 -0.04 -12.69 -0.89
N GLY A 45 -0.36 -11.73 -1.75
CA GLY A 45 -0.80 -12.00 -3.11
C GLY A 45 -2.25 -12.46 -3.19
N LYS A 46 -2.49 -13.34 -4.16
CA LYS A 46 -3.81 -13.80 -4.61
C LYS A 46 -4.61 -12.70 -5.29
N LEU A 47 -5.53 -13.14 -6.14
CA LEU A 47 -6.41 -12.28 -6.88
C LEU A 47 -7.85 -12.44 -6.40
N PRO A 48 -8.63 -11.35 -6.39
CA PRO A 48 -10.08 -11.46 -6.29
C PRO A 48 -10.65 -12.10 -7.57
N ASP A 49 -11.98 -12.19 -7.65
CA ASP A 49 -12.63 -12.68 -8.86
C ASP A 49 -12.38 -11.76 -10.09
N GLU A 50 -12.68 -12.29 -11.28
CA GLU A 50 -12.45 -11.58 -12.54
C GLU A 50 -13.23 -10.25 -12.62
N GLN A 51 -14.42 -10.17 -12.02
CA GLN A 51 -15.23 -8.98 -12.04
C GLN A 51 -14.54 -7.85 -11.25
N GLN A 52 -14.02 -8.18 -10.07
CA GLN A 52 -13.31 -7.23 -9.23
C GLN A 52 -11.98 -6.81 -9.84
N ILE A 53 -11.25 -7.72 -10.49
CA ILE A 53 -10.03 -7.36 -11.25
C ILE A 53 -10.37 -6.33 -12.34
N GLN A 54 -11.45 -6.55 -13.11
CA GLN A 54 -11.87 -5.62 -14.16
C GLN A 54 -12.29 -4.26 -13.57
N ALA A 55 -12.98 -4.24 -12.43
CA ALA A 55 -13.32 -3.01 -11.72
C ALA A 55 -12.06 -2.22 -11.33
N CYS A 56 -11.08 -2.88 -10.70
CA CYS A 56 -9.80 -2.26 -10.33
C CYS A 56 -9.10 -1.62 -11.56
N VAL A 57 -9.02 -2.36 -12.67
CA VAL A 57 -8.40 -1.88 -13.92
C VAL A 57 -9.18 -0.71 -14.53
N GLY A 58 -10.52 -0.79 -14.51
CA GLY A 58 -11.40 0.29 -14.99
C GLY A 58 -11.17 1.59 -14.23
N ASP A 59 -11.17 1.52 -12.89
CA ASP A 59 -10.90 2.66 -12.02
C ASP A 59 -9.51 3.25 -12.28
N ALA A 60 -8.47 2.40 -12.31
CA ALA A 60 -7.11 2.83 -12.57
C ALA A 60 -6.95 3.51 -13.94
N ALA A 61 -7.65 3.02 -14.98
CA ALA A 61 -7.65 3.62 -16.30
C ALA A 61 -8.31 5.01 -16.33
N THR A 62 -9.24 5.29 -15.40
CA THR A 62 -9.85 6.62 -15.24
C THR A 62 -9.04 7.57 -14.36
N GLY A 63 -7.92 7.11 -13.80
CA GLY A 63 -7.02 7.92 -12.97
C GLY A 63 -7.25 7.80 -11.46
N VAL A 64 -8.07 6.85 -11.01
CA VAL A 64 -8.23 6.56 -9.58
C VAL A 64 -6.92 6.02 -9.01
N ILE A 65 -6.45 6.63 -7.93
CA ILE A 65 -5.28 6.19 -7.16
C ILE A 65 -5.82 5.55 -5.88
N SER A 66 -5.76 4.22 -5.81
CA SER A 66 -6.12 3.42 -4.63
C SER A 66 -5.04 2.39 -4.41
N VAL A 67 -4.69 2.13 -3.15
CA VAL A 67 -3.71 1.09 -2.82
C VAL A 67 -4.28 -0.29 -3.14
N GLU A 68 -5.58 -0.49 -2.93
CA GLU A 68 -6.26 -1.76 -3.17
C GLU A 68 -6.19 -2.12 -4.65
N ASN A 69 -6.56 -1.17 -5.51
CA ASN A 69 -6.45 -1.31 -6.95
C ASN A 69 -5.00 -1.54 -7.37
N LEU A 70 -4.05 -0.83 -6.76
CA LEU A 70 -2.62 -1.02 -7.02
C LEU A 70 -2.19 -2.46 -6.72
N LEU A 71 -2.47 -2.98 -5.52
CA LEU A 71 -2.09 -4.32 -5.07
C LEU A 71 -2.68 -5.41 -5.99
N VAL A 72 -3.96 -5.32 -6.31
CA VAL A 72 -4.64 -6.29 -7.21
C VAL A 72 -4.06 -6.23 -8.62
N ILE A 73 -3.91 -5.04 -9.19
CA ILE A 73 -3.39 -4.86 -10.56
C ILE A 73 -1.94 -5.34 -10.62
N GLY A 74 -1.12 -5.00 -9.62
CA GLY A 74 0.27 -5.44 -9.61
C GLY A 74 0.42 -6.95 -9.45
N GLU A 75 -0.47 -7.59 -8.69
CA GLU A 75 -0.53 -9.05 -8.57
C GLU A 75 -0.94 -9.68 -9.91
N PHE A 76 -1.94 -9.11 -10.58
CA PHE A 76 -2.44 -9.59 -11.88
C PHE A 76 -1.34 -9.54 -12.95
N PHE A 77 -0.56 -8.45 -12.97
CA PHE A 77 0.59 -8.30 -13.88
C PHE A 77 1.87 -8.96 -13.37
N LYS A 78 1.85 -9.58 -12.18
CA LYS A 78 2.98 -10.30 -11.57
C LYS A 78 4.23 -9.43 -11.41
N ILE A 79 4.05 -8.16 -11.07
CA ILE A 79 5.16 -7.22 -10.85
C ILE A 79 5.70 -7.26 -9.41
N TRP A 80 4.94 -7.84 -8.48
CA TRP A 80 5.31 -7.83 -7.08
C TRP A 80 6.49 -8.76 -6.78
N PRO A 81 7.46 -8.30 -5.98
CA PRO A 81 8.45 -9.20 -5.43
C PRO A 81 7.83 -10.10 -4.36
N LYS A 82 8.64 -10.98 -3.77
CA LYS A 82 8.20 -11.89 -2.72
C LYS A 82 7.66 -11.17 -1.49
N GLU A 83 8.15 -9.97 -1.23
CA GLU A 83 7.85 -9.23 -0.03
C GLU A 83 7.28 -7.86 -0.37
N VAL A 84 5.99 -7.70 -0.09
CA VAL A 84 5.27 -6.43 -0.24
C VAL A 84 4.62 -6.09 1.09
N PHE A 85 4.89 -4.89 1.58
CA PHE A 85 4.34 -4.38 2.84
C PHE A 85 3.59 -3.08 2.60
N LEU A 86 2.60 -2.85 3.46
CA LEU A 86 1.86 -1.61 3.56
C LEU A 86 2.03 -1.06 4.97
N VAL A 87 2.51 0.17 5.10
CA VAL A 87 2.48 0.97 6.32
C VAL A 87 1.35 1.97 6.13
N ASP A 88 0.21 1.70 6.75
CA ASP A 88 -1.02 2.47 6.62
C ASP A 88 -1.20 3.36 7.86
N VAL A 89 -1.11 4.68 7.66
CA VAL A 89 -1.24 5.69 8.72
C VAL A 89 -2.61 6.32 8.64
N GLU A 90 -3.38 6.26 9.72
CA GLU A 90 -4.70 6.91 9.77
C GLU A 90 -4.55 8.44 9.60
N PRO A 91 -5.11 9.03 8.53
CA PRO A 91 -4.97 10.45 8.27
C PRO A 91 -5.86 11.28 9.20
N GLY A 92 -5.53 12.56 9.32
CA GLY A 92 -6.49 13.54 9.83
C GLY A 92 -7.52 13.92 8.77
N PRO A 93 -8.48 14.82 9.10
CA PRO A 93 -9.50 15.26 8.16
C PRO A 93 -8.88 15.82 6.88
N GLU A 94 -9.40 15.39 5.73
CA GLU A 94 -8.93 15.85 4.42
C GLU A 94 -9.18 17.35 4.27
N GLN A 95 -8.08 18.11 4.25
CA GLN A 95 -8.10 19.56 4.15
C GLN A 95 -7.04 20.01 3.16
N ALA A 96 -7.37 21.00 2.34
CA ALA A 96 -6.42 21.58 1.41
C ALA A 96 -5.27 22.27 2.18
N GLY A 97 -4.04 21.90 1.87
CA GLY A 97 -2.85 22.45 2.51
C GLY A 97 -1.61 21.59 2.28
N GLU A 98 -0.48 22.03 2.82
CA GLU A 98 0.82 21.36 2.70
C GLU A 98 1.33 20.86 4.07
N HIS A 99 0.43 20.79 5.06
CA HIS A 99 0.78 20.46 6.43
C HIS A 99 0.08 19.19 6.88
N LEU A 100 0.80 18.37 7.64
CA LEU A 100 0.23 17.26 8.39
C LEU A 100 -0.53 17.80 9.60
N THR A 101 -1.50 17.04 10.09
CA THR A 101 -2.04 17.28 11.43
C THR A 101 -0.96 17.02 12.48
N ASP A 102 -1.07 17.65 13.65
CA ASP A 102 -0.06 17.50 14.71
C ASP A 102 0.04 16.03 15.15
N GLU A 103 -1.07 15.30 15.19
CA GLU A 103 -1.13 13.88 15.53
C GLU A 103 -0.33 13.00 14.56
N VAL A 104 -0.46 13.24 13.24
CA VAL A 104 0.31 12.49 12.23
C VAL A 104 1.78 12.93 12.24
N LYS A 105 2.04 14.22 12.47
CA LYS A 105 3.40 14.77 12.55
C LYS A 105 4.19 14.17 13.72
N ASP A 106 3.55 14.01 14.87
CA ASP A 106 4.15 13.38 16.06
C ASP A 106 4.50 11.91 15.84
N LYS A 107 3.89 11.27 14.84
CA LYS A 107 4.12 9.88 14.45
C LYS A 107 5.27 9.68 13.46
N ILE A 108 5.83 10.73 12.88
CA ILE A 108 6.94 10.63 11.92
C ILE A 108 8.11 9.79 12.46
N PRO A 109 8.61 9.96 13.69
CA PRO A 109 9.71 9.14 14.21
C PRO A 109 9.37 7.65 14.27
N GLU A 110 8.11 7.33 14.60
CA GLU A 110 7.62 5.94 14.65
C GLU A 110 7.49 5.34 13.25
N ILE A 111 6.94 6.09 12.30
CA ILE A 111 6.83 5.68 10.89
C ILE A 111 8.22 5.39 10.32
N LEU A 112 9.19 6.29 10.54
CA LEU A 112 10.56 6.10 10.05
C LEU A 112 11.21 4.85 10.66
N ARG A 113 11.04 4.62 11.97
CA ARG A 113 11.52 3.39 12.62
C ARG A 113 10.92 2.13 11.99
N ILE A 114 9.62 2.13 11.73
CA ILE A 114 8.92 1.00 11.08
C ILE A 114 9.48 0.75 9.69
N LEU A 115 9.66 1.82 8.88
CA LEU A 115 10.22 1.71 7.54
C LEU A 115 11.66 1.17 7.58
N GLU A 116 12.50 1.66 8.48
CA GLU A 116 13.86 1.16 8.67
C GLU A 116 13.86 -0.34 9.03
N GLU A 117 13.04 -0.76 10.00
CA GLU A 117 12.91 -2.17 10.38
C GLU A 117 12.44 -3.04 9.21
N LEU A 118 11.50 -2.55 8.39
CA LEU A 118 11.04 -3.23 7.18
C LEU A 118 12.06 -3.21 6.03
N THR A 119 13.12 -2.41 6.09
CA THR A 119 14.19 -2.43 5.08
C THR A 119 15.36 -3.34 5.42
N LEU A 120 15.48 -3.75 6.69
CA LEU A 120 16.57 -4.63 7.11
C LEU A 120 16.39 -6.05 6.54
N ASP A 121 17.51 -6.63 6.10
CA ASP A 121 17.58 -8.02 5.66
C ASP A 121 17.33 -8.94 6.87
N GLY A 122 16.31 -9.81 6.77
CA GLY A 122 15.95 -10.73 7.84
C GLY A 122 14.45 -10.86 8.04
N GLU A 123 14.09 -11.56 9.11
CA GLU A 123 12.70 -11.75 9.53
C GLU A 123 12.14 -10.44 10.08
N VAL A 124 10.95 -10.06 9.62
CA VAL A 124 10.20 -8.92 10.16
C VAL A 124 9.70 -9.28 11.55
N LEU A 125 10.28 -8.67 12.58
CA LEU A 125 10.00 -8.99 13.99
C LEU A 125 8.78 -8.27 14.57
N MET A 126 8.20 -7.32 13.82
CA MET A 126 6.98 -6.61 14.22
C MET A 126 5.73 -7.40 13.86
N GLU A 127 4.65 -7.16 14.59
CA GLU A 127 3.35 -7.70 14.24
C GLU A 127 2.88 -7.09 12.91
N THR A 128 2.50 -7.96 11.98
CA THR A 128 1.93 -7.57 10.69
C THR A 128 0.62 -8.28 10.48
N GLU A 129 -0.41 -7.53 10.13
CA GLU A 129 -1.66 -8.08 9.64
C GLU A 129 -1.45 -8.66 8.23
N LYS A 130 -2.28 -9.64 7.84
CA LYS A 130 -2.15 -10.28 6.52
C LYS A 130 -3.23 -9.77 5.59
N LEU A 131 -2.81 -9.32 4.42
CA LEU A 131 -3.69 -8.82 3.38
C LEU A 131 -3.62 -9.73 2.16
N GLN A 132 -4.78 -10.11 1.61
CA GLN A 132 -4.89 -11.00 0.46
C GLN A 132 -5.93 -10.45 -0.51
N GLY A 133 -5.68 -10.60 -1.81
CA GLY A 133 -6.56 -10.03 -2.83
C GLY A 133 -7.96 -10.63 -2.85
N ASP A 134 -8.12 -11.90 -2.46
CA ASP A 134 -9.41 -12.59 -2.41
C ASP A 134 -10.32 -12.13 -1.26
N THR A 135 -9.77 -11.51 -0.22
CA THR A 135 -10.54 -10.98 0.92
C THR A 135 -10.46 -9.45 1.07
N LEU A 136 -9.74 -8.78 0.15
CA LEU A 136 -9.41 -7.35 0.26
C LEU A 136 -10.65 -6.44 0.24
N PHE A 137 -11.73 -6.89 -0.40
CA PHE A 137 -12.95 -6.12 -0.61
C PHE A 137 -14.15 -6.70 0.16
N GLU A 138 -13.91 -7.64 1.08
CA GLU A 138 -14.95 -8.15 1.98
C GLU A 138 -15.13 -7.13 3.12
N GLU A 139 -16.35 -6.60 3.28
CA GLU A 139 -16.76 -5.75 4.41
C GLU A 139 -17.04 -6.57 5.68
#